data_AF-A0A562GHH0-F1
#
_entry.id   AF-A0A562GHH0-F1
#
_cell.length_a   1.000
_cell.length_b   1.000
_cell.length_c   1.000
_cell.angle_alpha   90.00
_cell.angle_beta   90.00
_cell.angle_gamma   90.00
#
_symmetry.space_group_name_H-M   'P 1'
#
loop_
_entity.id
_entity.type
_entity.pdbx_description
1 polymer ?
#
loop_
_entity_poly.entity_id
_entity_poly.type
_entity_poly.pdbx_seq_one_letter_code
_entity_poly.pdbx_strand_id
1 'polypeptide(L)' 'MSPCEIKAMLVYNGVKITEIASCLGVSQAAVSRTIQGHTVSAKIRQAIAEKIGRQVEEVWPEQAA' A
#
# COMPACT_ATOMS: atom_id res chain seq x y z
N MET A 1 -2.49 -10.33 0.97
CA MET A 1 -1.51 -10.27 2.08
C MET A 1 -2.14 -9.63 3.30
N SER A 2 -1.60 -9.90 4.49
CA SER A 2 -1.99 -9.25 5.75
C SER A 2 -1.39 -7.83 5.85
N PRO A 3 -2.04 -6.88 6.55
CA PRO A 3 -1.52 -5.52 6.72
C PRO A 3 -0.09 -5.44 7.29
N CYS A 4 0.28 -6.35 8.19
CA CYS A 4 1.64 -6.44 8.75
C CYS A 4 2.67 -6.85 7.69
N GLU A 5 2.33 -7.77 6.79
CA GLU A 5 3.22 -8.20 5.70
C GLU A 5 3.48 -7.06 4.71
N ILE A 6 2.44 -6.28 4.38
CA ILE A 6 2.57 -5.11 3.51
C ILE A 6 3.54 -4.10 4.12
N LYS A 7 3.41 -3.81 5.42
CA LYS A 7 4.34 -2.93 6.14
C LYS A 7 5.76 -3.49 6.17
N ALA A 8 5.92 -4.78 6.42
CA ALA A 8 7.22 -5.43 6.40
C ALA A 8 7.89 -5.33 5.02
N MET A 9 7.12 -5.54 3.95
CA MET A 9 7.61 -5.39 2.57
C MET A 9 8.00 -3.96 2.23
N LEU A 10 7.24 -2.97 2.68
CA LEU A 10 7.60 -1.55 2.51
C LEU A 10 8.95 -1.26 3.18
N VAL A 11 9.13 -1.71 4.42
CA VAL A 11 10.39 -1.55 5.16
C VAL A 11 11.53 -2.30 4.46
N TYR A 12 11.29 -3.53 4.00
CA TYR A 12 12.27 -4.35 3.29
C TYR A 12 12.76 -3.67 1.99
N ASN A 13 11.86 -2.98 1.27
CA ASN A 13 12.21 -2.20 0.07
C ASN A 13 12.75 -0.80 0.39
N GLY A 14 12.93 -0.45 1.67
CA GLY A 14 13.39 0.87 2.09
C GLY A 14 12.40 2.00 1.82
N VAL A 15 11.11 1.68 1.60
CA VAL A 15 10.07 2.64 1.25
C VAL A 15 9.31 3.07 2.50
N LYS A 16 9.24 4.37 2.75
CA LYS A 16 8.46 4.93 3.85
C LYS A 16 7.04 5.30 3.42
N ILE A 17 6.09 5.13 4.34
CA ILE A 17 4.70 5.57 4.16
C ILE A 17 4.61 7.07 3.87
N THR A 18 5.50 7.87 4.48
CA THR A 18 5.63 9.31 4.22
C THR A 18 5.95 9.62 2.76
N GLU A 19 6.81 8.83 2.12
CA GLU A 19 7.22 9.07 0.74
C GLU A 19 6.07 8.77 -0.23
N ILE A 20 5.32 7.70 0.03
CA ILE A 20 4.12 7.36 -0.74
C ILE A 20 3.06 8.45 -0.58
N ALA A 21 2.84 8.91 0.65
CA ALA A 21 1.90 9.98 0.96
C ALA A 21 2.26 11.29 0.23
N SER A 22 3.53 11.70 0.31
CA SER A 22 4.05 12.90 -0.37
C SER A 22 3.99 12.78 -1.90
N CYS A 23 4.32 11.62 -2.46
CA CYS A 23 4.27 11.38 -3.91
C CYS A 23 2.85 11.48 -4.47
N LEU A 24 1.86 11.01 -3.71
CA LEU A 24 0.45 11.02 -4.12
C LEU A 24 -0.31 12.28 -3.69
N GLY A 25 0.30 13.16 -2.89
CA GLY A 25 -0.36 14.34 -2.32
C GLY A 25 -1.48 13.99 -1.32
N VAL A 26 -1.36 12.85 -0.63
CA VAL A 26 -2.36 12.37 0.34
C VAL A 26 -1.79 12.37 1.76
N SER A 27 -2.65 12.27 2.77
CA SER A 27 -2.22 12.14 4.16
C SER A 27 -1.66 10.74 4.45
N GLN A 28 -0.64 10.63 5.32
CA GLN A 28 -0.12 9.34 5.79
C GLN A 28 -1.21 8.44 6.39
N ALA A 29 -2.18 9.04 7.08
CA ALA A 29 -3.33 8.33 7.63
C ALA A 29 -4.19 7.64 6.55
N ALA A 30 -4.32 8.25 5.37
CA ALA A 30 -5.04 7.64 4.26
C ALA A 30 -4.30 6.39 3.77
N VAL A 31 -2.98 6.47 3.62
CA VAL A 31 -2.14 5.32 3.24
C VAL A 31 -2.24 4.21 4.28
N SER A 32 -2.13 4.53 5.58
CA SER A 32 -2.26 3.53 6.65
C SER A 32 -3.64 2.88 6.70
N ARG A 33 -4.72 3.65 6.51
CA ARG A 33 -6.09 3.11 6.44
C ARG A 33 -6.27 2.18 5.23
N THR A 34 -5.63 2.48 4.10
CA THR A 34 -5.65 1.59 2.94
C THR A 34 -4.88 0.29 3.18
N ILE A 35 -3.71 0.35 3.83
CA ILE A 35 -2.95 -0.85 4.21
C ILE A 35 -3.76 -1.74 5.17
N GLN A 36 -4.49 -1.13 6.11
CA GLN A 36 -5.36 -1.83 7.06
C GLN A 36 -6.69 -2.30 6.46
N GLY A 37 -7.01 -1.95 5.22
CA GLY A 37 -8.27 -2.33 4.58
C GLY A 37 -9.48 -1.47 4.94
N HIS A 38 -9.33 -0.46 5.81
CA HIS A 38 -10.42 0.46 6.18
C HIS A 38 -10.85 1.40 5.04
N THR A 39 -10.03 1.58 4.01
CA THR A 39 -10.36 2.41 2.85
C THR A 39 -9.81 1.80 1.58
N VAL A 40 -10.65 1.68 0.56
CA VAL A 40 -10.28 1.16 -0.76
C VAL A 40 -9.93 2.33 -1.66
N SER A 41 -8.63 2.59 -1.84
CA SER A 41 -8.15 3.58 -2.80
C SER A 41 -7.24 2.90 -3.82
N ALA A 42 -7.72 2.76 -5.06
CA ALA A 42 -6.97 2.14 -6.14
C ALA A 42 -5.61 2.81 -6.36
N LYS A 43 -5.58 4.15 -6.32
CA LYS A 43 -4.37 4.95 -6.53
C LYS A 43 -3.29 4.68 -5.47
N ILE A 44 -3.69 4.57 -4.19
CA ILE A 44 -2.77 4.27 -3.08
C ILE A 44 -2.28 2.82 -3.16
N ARG A 45 -3.18 1.87 -3.46
CA ARG A 45 -2.82 0.45 -3.59
C ARG A 45 -1.85 0.21 -4.74
N GLN A 46 -2.11 0.82 -5.89
CA GLN A 46 -1.21 0.76 -7.04
C GLN A 46 0.18 1.30 -6.68
N ALA A 47 0.26 2.48 -6.09
CA ALA A 47 1.55 3.05 -5.68
C ALA A 47 2.29 2.17 -4.67
N ILE A 48 1.59 1.56 -3.70
CA ILE A 48 2.20 0.63 -2.74
C ILE A 48 2.71 -0.63 -3.47
N ALA A 49 1.91 -1.21 -4.36
CA ALA A 49 2.26 -2.41 -5.10
C ALA A 49 3.49 -2.17 -6.01
N GLU A 50 3.51 -1.05 -6.74
CA GLU A 50 4.65 -0.61 -7.55
C GLU A 50 5.92 -0.45 -6.71
N LYS A 51 5.81 0.13 -5.51
CA LYS A 51 6.95 0.32 -4.59
C LYS A 51 7.45 -0.98 -3.96
N ILE A 52 6.59 -1.98 -3.83
CA ILE A 52 6.95 -3.32 -3.34
C ILE A 52 7.45 -4.22 -4.49
N GLY A 53 7.24 -3.81 -5.76
CA GLY A 53 7.58 -4.59 -6.94
C GLY A 53 6.64 -5.77 -7.18
N ARG A 54 5.36 -5.64 -6.79
CA ARG A 54 4.32 -6.66 -6.96
C ARG A 54 3.09 -6.08 -7.64
N GLN A 55 2.21 -6.94 -8.14
CA GLN A 55 0.91 -6.52 -8.66
C GLN A 55 -0.08 -6.25 -7.52
N VAL A 56 -1.09 -5.40 -7.77
CA VAL A 56 -2.08 -5.03 -6.74
C VAL A 56 -2.86 -6.25 -6.26
N GLU A 57 -3.13 -7.18 -7.17
CA GLU A 57 -3.86 -8.43 -6.93
C GLU A 57 -3.07 -9.41 -6.06
N GLU A 58 -1.74 -9.38 -6.11
CA GLU A 58 -0.89 -10.17 -5.22
C GLU A 58 -0.90 -9.62 -3.79
N VAL A 59 -0.91 -8.29 -3.67
CA VAL A 59 -0.90 -7.60 -2.37
C VAL A 59 -2.30 -7.64 -1.74
N TRP A 60 -3.35 -7.41 -2.53
CA TRP A 60 -4.76 -7.43 -2.14
C TRP A 60 -5.58 -8.41 -3.00
N PRO A 61 -5.54 -9.72 -2.70
CA PRO A 61 -6.23 -10.74 -3.48
C PRO A 61 -7.76 -10.69 -3.34
N GLU A 62 -8.30 -10.02 -2.32
CA GLU A 62 -9.76 -9.87 -2.12
C GLU A 62 -10.45 -9.02 -3.20
N GLN A 63 -9.72 -8.42 -4.15
CA GLN A 63 -10.30 -7.75 -5.32
C GLN A 63 -10.39 -8.64 -6.58
N ALA A 64 -9.84 -9.86 -6.57
CA ALA A 64 -9.86 -10.72 -7.74
C ALA A 64 -11.18 -11.51 -7.93
N ALA A 65 -12.23 -11.18 -7.19
CA ALA A 65 -13.54 -11.85 -7.22
C ALA A 65 -14.67 -10.88 -7.55
#